data_AF-A0A2E1VFC9-F1
#
_entry.id   AF-A0A2E1VFC9-F1
#
_cell.length_a   1.000
_cell.length_b   1.000
_cell.length_c   1.000
_cell.angle_alpha   90.00
_cell.angle_beta   90.00
_cell.angle_gamma   90.00
#
_symmetry.space_group_name_H-M   'P 1'
#
loop_
_entity.id
_entity.type
_entity.pdbx_description
1 polymer ?
#
loop_
_entity_poly.entity_id
_entity_poly.type
_entity_poly.pdbx_seq_one_letter_code
_entity_poly.pdbx_strand_id
1 'polypeptide(L)' 'MGQHISSLENALGKPAEVAREGNQTRYRWFKESHIEPCNVEVWADDKGIVRKTSWSGYRGACEPFAEGLTRFYPLK' A
#
# COMPACT_ATOMS: atom_id res chain seq x y z
N MET A 1 2.52 -4.33 11.09
CA MET A 1 3.05 -5.25 10.05
C MET A 1 2.84 -6.68 10.51
N GLY A 2 2.43 -7.58 9.59
CA GLY A 2 1.89 -8.91 9.92
C GLY A 2 0.46 -9.18 9.43
N GLN A 3 -0.15 -8.24 8.71
CA GLN A 3 -1.49 -8.40 8.12
C GLN A 3 -1.42 -9.04 6.74
N HIS A 4 -2.51 -9.69 6.34
CA HIS A 4 -2.65 -10.24 5.00
C HIS A 4 -2.92 -9.13 3.98
N ILE A 5 -2.39 -9.30 2.77
CA ILE A 5 -2.52 -8.34 1.67
C ILE A 5 -3.99 -8.06 1.32
N SER A 6 -4.88 -9.05 1.48
CA SER A 6 -6.30 -8.89 1.19
C SER A 6 -7.00 -7.83 2.05
N SER A 7 -6.51 -7.56 3.28
CA SER A 7 -7.02 -6.46 4.09
C SER A 7 -6.70 -5.11 3.46
N LEU A 8 -5.52 -4.98 2.85
CA LEU A 8 -5.11 -3.77 2.13
C LEU A 8 -5.87 -3.64 0.81
N GLU A 9 -6.11 -4.73 0.09
CA GLU A 9 -6.93 -4.69 -1.13
C GLU A 9 -8.37 -4.27 -0.85
N ASN A 10 -8.92 -4.64 0.31
CA ASN A 10 -10.24 -4.20 0.74
C ASN A 10 -10.26 -2.70 1.07
N ALA A 11 -9.22 -2.20 1.75
CA ALA A 11 -9.13 -0.81 2.18
C ALA A 11 -8.75 0.17 1.06
N LEU A 12 -7.80 -0.21 0.20
CA LEU A 12 -7.20 0.65 -0.82
C LEU A 12 -7.73 0.36 -2.24
N GLY A 13 -8.54 -0.69 -2.39
CA GLY A 13 -8.95 -1.22 -3.68
C GLY A 13 -7.88 -2.10 -4.31
N LYS A 14 -8.05 -2.43 -5.60
CA LYS A 14 -7.09 -3.31 -6.30
C LYS A 14 -5.75 -2.58 -6.51
N PRO A 15 -4.62 -3.29 -6.32
CA PRO A 15 -3.31 -2.78 -6.66
C PRO A 15 -3.25 -2.53 -8.16
N ALA A 16 -2.60 -1.42 -8.54
CA ALA A 16 -2.41 -1.08 -9.93
C ALA A 16 -1.27 -1.88 -10.57
N GLU A 17 -0.28 -2.28 -9.77
CA GLU A 17 0.80 -3.17 -10.21
C GLU A 17 1.05 -4.26 -9.15
N VAL A 18 1.28 -5.48 -9.62
CA VAL A 18 1.69 -6.61 -8.79
C VAL A 18 2.91 -7.25 -9.45
N ALA A 19 4.04 -7.27 -8.75
CA ALA A 19 5.31 -7.79 -9.25
C ALA A 19 5.93 -8.75 -8.24
N ARG A 20 6.45 -9.89 -8.71
CA ARG A 20 7.16 -10.82 -7.84
C ARG A 20 8.63 -10.45 -7.78
N GLU A 21 9.14 -10.16 -6.58
CA GLU A 21 10.53 -9.80 -6.30
C GLU A 21 11.16 -10.89 -5.40
N GLY A 22 11.72 -11.92 -6.04
CA GLY A 22 12.30 -13.07 -5.35
C GLY A 22 11.27 -13.84 -4.52
N ASN A 23 11.44 -13.81 -3.19
CA ASN A 23 10.54 -14.45 -2.22
C ASN A 23 9.41 -13.53 -1.74
N GLN A 24 9.29 -12.33 -2.30
CA GLN A 24 8.24 -11.39 -1.96
C GLN A 24 7.41 -11.03 -3.19
N THR A 25 6.19 -10.58 -2.94
CA THR A 25 5.33 -9.98 -3.94
C THR A 25 5.13 -8.52 -3.59
N ARG A 26 5.54 -7.63 -4.49
CA ARG A 26 5.33 -6.19 -4.43
C ARG A 26 3.96 -5.86 -5.01
N TYR A 27 3.18 -5.12 -4.24
CA TYR A 27 1.88 -4.57 -4.61
C TYR A 27 2.01 -3.05 -4.60
N ARG A 28 1.63 -2.40 -5.70
CA ARG A 28 1.69 -0.95 -5.81
C ARG A 28 0.30 -0.39 -6.09
N TRP A 29 -0.12 0.54 -5.26
CA TRP A 29 -1.22 1.44 -5.55
C TRP A 29 -0.61 2.78 -5.94
N PHE A 30 -1.08 3.34 -7.05
CA PHE A 30 -0.74 4.69 -7.43
C PHE A 30 -2.02 5.49 -7.64
N LYS A 31 -2.01 6.76 -7.23
CA LYS A 31 -3.05 7.73 -7.56
C LYS A 31 -2.40 8.94 -8.19
N GLU A 32 -2.78 9.19 -9.43
CA GLU A 32 -2.33 10.37 -10.16
C GLU A 32 -2.81 11.64 -9.45
N SER A 33 -1.92 12.63 -9.41
CA SER A 33 -2.18 13.95 -8.83
C SER A 33 -1.43 14.98 -9.66
N HIS A 34 -2.01 16.17 -9.78
CA HIS A 34 -1.44 17.29 -10.52
C HIS A 34 -0.19 17.90 -9.86
N ILE A 35 0.10 17.55 -8.61
CA ILE A 35 1.25 18.06 -7.85
C ILE A 35 2.34 17.00 -7.79
N GLU A 36 2.07 15.89 -7.10
CA GLU A 36 2.95 14.71 -7.05
C GLU A 36 2.08 13.48 -6.82
N PRO A 37 2.22 12.41 -7.63
CA PRO A 37 1.38 11.22 -7.49
C PRO A 37 1.64 10.52 -6.17
N CYS A 38 0.58 10.03 -5.53
CA CYS A 38 0.75 9.17 -4.37
C CYS A 38 1.08 7.75 -4.83
N ASN A 39 2.11 7.17 -4.24
CA ASN A 39 2.55 5.82 -4.45
C ASN A 39 2.61 5.11 -3.10
N VAL A 40 1.90 3.99 -3.05
CA VAL A 40 1.89 3.07 -1.92
C VAL A 40 2.43 1.75 -2.43
N GLU A 41 3.58 1.35 -1.91
CA GLU A 41 4.19 0.08 -2.25
C GLU A 41 4.21 -0.82 -1.01
N VAL A 42 3.81 -2.07 -1.20
CA VAL A 42 3.72 -3.06 -0.13
C VAL A 42 4.37 -4.34 -0.59
N TRP A 43 5.25 -4.90 0.23
CA TRP A 43 5.85 -6.22 -0.03
C TRP A 43 5.25 -7.23 0.93
N ALA A 44 4.63 -8.25 0.37
CA ALA A 44 4.14 -9.41 1.10
C ALA A 44 5.03 -10.63 0.85
N ASP A 45 5.11 -11.54 1.82
CA ASP A 45 5.79 -12.83 1.64
C ASP A 45 4.93 -13.83 0.83
N ASP A 46 5.42 -15.07 0.70
CA ASP A 46 4.71 -16.17 0.01
C ASP A 46 3.36 -16.53 0.63
N LYS A 47 3.13 -16.15 1.88
CA LYS A 47 1.88 -16.34 2.62
C LYS A 47 0.96 -15.12 2.52
N GLY A 48 1.30 -14.14 1.69
CA GLY A 48 0.55 -12.91 1.54
C GLY A 48 0.63 -11.99 2.75
N ILE A 49 1.59 -12.19 3.65
CA ILE A 49 1.76 -11.38 4.86
C ILE A 49 2.65 -10.20 4.58
N VAL A 50 2.15 -9.00 4.86
CA VAL A 50 2.85 -7.74 4.66
C VAL A 50 4.07 -7.64 5.58
N ARG A 51 5.25 -7.57 4.94
CA ARG A 51 6.55 -7.43 5.60
C ARG A 51 7.11 -6.02 5.52
N LYS A 52 6.81 -5.31 4.45
CA LYS A 52 7.30 -3.94 4.22
C LYS A 52 6.23 -3.09 3.55
N THR A 53 6.22 -1.81 3.90
CA THR A 53 5.37 -0.78 3.31
C THR A 53 6.22 0.45 3.03
N SER A 54 6.05 1.07 1.87
CA SER A 54 6.70 2.30 1.45
C SER A 54 5.68 3.27 0.89
N TRP A 55 5.88 4.54 1.19
CA TRP A 55 4.96 5.64 0.90
C TRP A 55 5.76 6.78 0.29
N SER A 56 5.36 7.22 -0.90
CA SER A 56 5.93 8.40 -1.54
C SER A 56 4.84 9.19 -2.23
N GLY A 57 4.95 10.52 -2.23
CA GLY A 57 3.92 11.41 -2.78
C GLY A 57 3.53 12.55 -1.85
N TYR A 58 2.80 13.52 -2.40
CA TYR A 58 2.26 14.62 -1.64
C TYR A 58 1.23 14.14 -0.61
N ARG A 59 1.34 14.60 0.65
CA ARG A 59 0.47 14.17 1.77
C ARG A 59 -1.02 14.25 1.44
N GLY A 60 -1.47 15.31 0.77
CA GLY A 60 -2.87 15.46 0.36
C GLY A 60 -3.32 14.50 -0.75
N ALA A 61 -2.40 14.04 -1.61
CA ALA A 61 -2.69 13.01 -2.61
C ALA A 61 -2.74 11.61 -2.00
N CYS A 62 -1.99 11.39 -0.91
CA CYS A 62 -1.98 10.14 -0.16
C CYS A 62 -3.05 10.04 0.92
N GLU A 63 -3.75 11.14 1.23
CA GLU A 63 -4.84 11.18 2.22
C GLU A 63 -5.93 10.10 2.04
N PRO A 64 -6.39 9.77 0.81
CA PRO A 64 -7.38 8.70 0.62
C PRO A 64 -6.84 7.32 0.99
N PHE A 65 -5.56 7.07 0.72
CA PHE A 65 -4.89 5.84 1.11
C PHE A 65 -4.55 5.86 2.61
N ALA A 66 -4.25 7.04 3.17
CA ALA A 66 -4.01 7.23 4.59
C ALA A 66 -5.28 6.99 5.40
N GLU A 67 -6.46 7.48 5.01
CA GLU A 67 -7.73 7.17 5.67
C GLU A 67 -8.04 5.68 5.64
N GLY A 68 -7.87 5.06 4.46
CA GLY A 68 -7.99 3.62 4.28
C GLY A 68 -7.08 2.82 5.22
N LEU A 69 -5.94 3.40 5.62
CA LEU A 69 -4.98 2.77 6.52
C LEU A 69 -4.96 3.31 7.94
N THR A 70 -5.62 4.42 8.25
CA THR A 70 -5.72 4.95 9.60
C THR A 70 -6.59 4.02 10.46
N ARG A 71 -7.44 3.21 9.82
CA ARG A 71 -8.07 2.03 10.44
C ARG A 71 -7.13 0.85 10.72
N PHE A 72 -5.95 0.80 10.09
CA PHE A 72 -5.02 -0.34 10.13
C PHE A 72 -3.62 -0.01 10.65
N TYR A 73 -3.29 1.27 10.78
CA TYR A 73 -2.11 1.82 11.43
C TYR A 73 -2.58 2.61 12.64
N PRO A 74 -2.16 2.25 13.86
CA PRO A 74 -2.41 3.12 15.00
C PRO A 74 -1.70 4.45 14.74
N LEU A 75 -2.49 5.52 14.69
CA LEU A 75 -1.98 6.84 15.01
C LEU A 75 -1.45 6.74 16.44
N LYS A 76 -0.17 7.06 16.58
CA LYS A 76 0.57 7.01 17.84
C LYS A 76 -0.13 7.82 18.93
#